data_AF-A0A8J6HYV6-F1
#
_entry.id   AF-A0A8J6HYV6-F1
#
_cell.length_a   1.000
_cell.length_b   1.000
_cell.length_c   1.000
_cell.angle_alpha   90.00
_cell.angle_beta   90.00
_cell.angle_gamma   90.00
#
_symmetry.space_group_name_H-M   'P 1'
#
loop_
_entity.id
_entity.type
_entity.pdbx_description
1 polymer ?
#
loop_
_entity_poly.entity_id
_entity_poly.type
_entity_poly.pdbx_seq_one_letter_code
_entity_poly.pdbx_strand_id
1 'polypeptide(L)'
;MEVPEELPLEIKASDIFFKLENNSPVALTVEVWLSPNPINREQPDADPEAVKNLLHIAANKEETSVLKLDPDEFTRLVESKTIYHLITFVNDSEGQGQIEKDDYLKITSWAKVTCTVNKREGR
;
A
#
# COMPACT_ATOMS: atom_id res chain seq x y z
N MET A 1 29.40 -15.71 22.55
CA MET A 1 28.89 -14.33 22.63
C MET A 1 27.51 -14.39 22.01
N GLU A 2 26.46 -14.35 22.83
CA GLU A 2 25.08 -14.33 22.35
C GLU A 2 24.85 -12.97 21.69
N VAL A 3 24.44 -13.00 20.41
CA VAL A 3 23.99 -11.79 19.72
C VAL A 3 22.69 -11.38 20.40
N PRO A 4 22.54 -10.13 20.90
CA PRO A 4 21.28 -9.68 21.48
C PRO A 4 20.17 -9.84 20.44
N GLU A 5 19.05 -10.47 20.82
CA GLU A 5 17.98 -10.87 19.89
C GLU A 5 17.34 -9.69 19.14
N GLU A 6 17.49 -8.45 19.62
CA GLU A 6 16.95 -7.27 18.94
C GLU A 6 17.94 -6.10 18.96
N LEU A 7 18.53 -5.81 17.79
CA LEU A 7 19.21 -4.54 17.58
C LEU A 7 18.14 -3.44 17.44
N PRO A 8 18.25 -2.31 18.16
CA PRO A 8 17.27 -1.24 18.02
C PRO A 8 17.30 -0.68 16.59
N LEU A 9 16.20 -0.89 15.87
CA LEU A 9 15.96 -0.41 14.51
C LEU A 9 15.15 0.87 14.57
N GLU A 10 15.70 1.96 14.05
CA GLU A 10 15.00 3.25 14.02
C GLU A 10 14.55 3.56 12.59
N ILE A 11 13.23 3.60 12.36
CA ILE A 11 12.65 3.90 11.05
C ILE A 11 12.64 5.41 10.83
N LYS A 12 13.20 5.85 9.70
CA LYS A 12 13.34 7.28 9.35
C LYS A 12 12.33 7.73 8.30
N ALA A 13 12.03 6.86 7.34
CA ALA A 13 11.08 7.12 6.27
C ALA A 13 10.59 5.81 5.64
N SER A 14 9.33 5.81 5.23
CA SER A 14 8.65 4.68 4.61
C SER A 14 7.71 5.17 3.52
N ASP A 15 8.02 4.81 2.29
CA ASP A 15 7.18 5.08 1.13
C ASP A 15 6.71 3.75 0.53
N ILE A 16 5.41 3.63 0.27
CA ILE A 16 4.86 2.52 -0.53
C ILE A 16 4.51 3.06 -1.91
N PHE A 17 5.14 2.50 -2.92
CA PHE A 17 4.93 2.87 -4.31
C PHE A 17 3.91 1.93 -4.95
N PHE A 18 3.07 2.49 -5.80
CA PHE A 18 2.09 1.78 -6.61
C PHE A 18 2.25 2.21 -8.06
N LYS A 19 2.61 1.28 -8.93
CA LYS A 19 2.54 1.44 -10.39
C LYS A 19 1.25 0.80 -10.89
N LEU A 20 0.39 1.59 -11.53
CA LEU A 20 -0.84 1.16 -12.18
C LEU A 20 -0.63 1.14 -13.68
N GLU A 21 -1.08 0.08 -14.33
CA GLU A 21 -1.13 -0.05 -15.80
C GLU A 21 -2.56 -0.44 -16.15
N ASN A 22 -3.25 0.39 -16.92
CA ASN A 22 -4.63 0.18 -17.35
C ASN A 22 -4.70 0.26 -18.87
N ASN A 23 -4.89 -0.88 -19.54
CA ASN A 23 -5.12 -0.92 -20.99
C ASN A 23 -6.62 -0.94 -21.34
N SER A 24 -7.50 -0.95 -20.34
CA SER A 24 -8.94 -0.95 -20.57
C SER A 24 -9.44 0.43 -21.03
N PRO A 25 -10.62 0.50 -21.68
CA PRO A 25 -11.21 1.77 -22.11
C PRO A 25 -11.89 2.54 -20.97
N VAL A 26 -11.90 1.99 -19.75
CA VAL A 26 -12.54 2.60 -18.58
C VAL A 26 -11.53 3.29 -17.67
N ALA A 27 -11.90 4.43 -17.12
CA ALA A 27 -11.18 5.06 -16.02
C ALA A 27 -11.60 4.43 -14.69
N LEU A 28 -10.65 4.23 -13.78
CA LEU A 28 -10.86 3.55 -12.52
C LEU A 28 -10.28 4.36 -11.36
N THR A 29 -11.02 4.36 -10.25
CA THR A 29 -10.47 4.65 -8.92
C THR A 29 -10.20 3.34 -8.21
N VAL A 30 -8.97 3.16 -7.73
CA VAL A 30 -8.57 2.04 -6.89
C VAL A 30 -8.40 2.55 -5.47
N GLU A 31 -9.17 2.02 -4.54
CA GLU A 31 -8.97 2.24 -3.12
C GLU A 31 -8.15 1.09 -2.54
N VAL A 32 -6.99 1.40 -1.97
CA VAL A 32 -6.13 0.43 -1.29
C VAL A 32 -6.13 0.73 0.19
N TRP A 33 -6.55 -0.24 0.99
CA TRP A 33 -6.56 -0.18 2.44
C TRP A 33 -5.52 -1.15 2.99
N LEU A 34 -4.74 -0.67 3.96
CA LEU A 34 -3.74 -1.46 4.69
C LEU A 34 -4.02 -1.34 6.18
N SER A 35 -4.03 -2.44 6.92
CA SER A 35 -4.24 -2.42 8.37
C SER A 35 -3.47 -3.55 9.08
N PRO A 36 -3.01 -3.31 10.33
CA PRO A 36 -2.52 -4.39 11.20
C PRO A 36 -3.64 -5.32 11.70
N ASN A 37 -4.91 -4.93 11.55
CA ASN A 37 -6.10 -5.66 12.01
C ASN A 37 -6.95 -6.16 10.82
N PRO A 38 -7.80 -7.19 11.01
CA PRO A 38 -8.74 -7.62 9.99
C PRO A 38 -9.68 -6.48 9.55
N ILE A 39 -9.68 -6.15 8.26
CA ILE A 39 -10.48 -5.06 7.71
C ILE A 39 -11.95 -5.49 7.55
N ASN A 40 -12.88 -4.72 8.12
CA ASN A 40 -14.31 -4.87 7.86
C ASN A 40 -14.63 -4.26 6.47
N ARG A 41 -15.08 -5.09 5.53
CA ARG A 41 -15.38 -4.64 4.16
C ARG A 41 -16.53 -3.66 4.05
N GLU A 42 -17.50 -3.72 4.97
CA GLU A 42 -18.66 -2.83 4.95
C GLU A 42 -18.35 -1.48 5.60
N GLN A 43 -17.36 -1.44 6.48
CA GLN A 43 -16.93 -0.25 7.24
C GLN A 43 -15.40 -0.24 7.40
N PRO A 44 -14.63 -0.07 6.31
CA PRO A 44 -13.17 -0.11 6.38
C PRO A 44 -12.60 1.04 7.21
N ASP A 45 -13.27 2.20 7.22
CA ASP A 45 -12.94 3.37 8.05
C ASP A 45 -13.16 3.16 9.56
N ALA A 46 -13.83 2.08 9.98
CA ALA A 46 -14.07 1.82 11.40
C ALA A 46 -12.80 1.42 12.16
N ASP A 47 -11.76 1.01 11.44
CA ASP A 47 -10.45 0.72 12.00
C ASP A 47 -9.58 1.98 12.00
N PRO A 48 -9.27 2.56 13.18
CA PRO A 48 -8.47 3.78 13.27
C PRO A 48 -7.01 3.58 12.87
N GLU A 49 -6.54 2.33 12.74
CA GLU A 49 -5.18 1.99 12.32
C GLU A 49 -5.10 1.66 10.82
N ALA A 50 -6.24 1.64 10.12
CA ALA A 50 -6.26 1.43 8.69
C ALA A 50 -5.81 2.69 7.94
N VAL A 51 -4.91 2.48 6.98
CA VAL A 51 -4.44 3.54 6.09
C VAL A 51 -5.08 3.35 4.72
N LYS A 52 -5.71 4.41 4.20
CA LYS A 52 -6.32 4.46 2.87
C LYS A 52 -5.40 5.14 1.87
N ASN A 53 -5.24 4.54 0.70
CA ASN A 53 -4.66 5.18 -0.47
C ASN A 53 -5.68 5.20 -1.62
N LEU A 54 -5.88 6.37 -2.22
CA LEU A 54 -6.75 6.57 -3.37
C LEU A 54 -5.90 6.74 -4.62
N LEU A 55 -6.09 5.86 -5.59
CA LEU A 55 -5.34 5.81 -6.83
C LEU A 55 -6.29 6.03 -8.00
N HIS A 56 -6.05 7.07 -8.80
CA HIS A 56 -6.83 7.33 -10.01
C HIS A 56 -6.02 6.93 -11.24
N ILE A 57 -6.62 6.14 -12.13
CA ILE A 57 -6.00 5.73 -13.39
C ILE A 57 -6.99 5.91 -14.54
N ALA A 58 -6.63 6.75 -15.51
CA ALA A 58 -7.42 6.95 -16.71
C ALA A 58 -7.35 5.71 -17.63
N ALA A 59 -8.26 5.64 -18.60
CA ALA A 59 -8.25 4.62 -19.63
C ALA A 59 -6.96 4.65 -20.45
N ASN A 60 -6.41 3.49 -20.81
CA ASN A 60 -5.22 3.36 -21.65
C ASN A 60 -3.99 4.15 -21.14
N LYS A 61 -3.72 4.09 -19.83
CA LYS A 61 -2.63 4.83 -19.18
C LYS A 61 -1.79 3.96 -18.26
N GLU A 62 -0.61 4.48 -17.94
CA GLU A 62 0.21 4.04 -16.81
C GLU A 62 0.38 5.21 -15.86
N GLU A 63 0.25 4.98 -14.56
CA GLU A 63 0.45 5.98 -13.52
C GLU A 63 1.26 5.41 -12.37
N THR A 64 1.97 6.28 -11.65
CA THR A 64 2.66 5.92 -10.42
C THR A 64 2.21 6.81 -9.28
N SER A 65 1.83 6.19 -8.18
CA SER A 65 1.45 6.88 -6.94
C SER A 65 2.34 6.44 -5.78
N VAL A 66 2.43 7.30 -4.78
CA VAL A 66 3.23 7.07 -3.58
C VAL A 66 2.34 7.31 -2.36
N LEU A 67 2.13 6.26 -1.57
CA LEU A 67 1.62 6.38 -0.21
C LEU A 67 2.81 6.67 0.70
N LYS A 68 2.83 7.88 1.25
CA LYS A 68 3.78 8.25 2.29
C LYS A 68 3.18 7.82 3.62
N LEU A 69 3.91 6.98 4.34
CA LEU A 69 3.57 6.61 5.70
C LEU A 69 4.49 7.39 6.63
N ASP A 70 3.93 8.00 7.67
CA ASP A 70 4.79 8.47 8.74
C ASP A 70 5.45 7.28 9.47
N PRO A 71 6.55 7.51 10.22
CA PRO A 71 7.24 6.42 10.89
C PRO A 71 6.35 5.62 11.85
N ASP A 72 5.34 6.22 12.47
CA ASP A 72 4.47 5.56 13.45
C ASP A 72 3.39 4.70 12.74
N GLU A 73 2.80 5.19 11.64
CA GLU A 73 1.93 4.42 10.75
C GLU A 73 2.64 3.19 10.19
N PHE A 74 3.86 3.37 9.68
CA PHE A 74 4.63 2.26 9.15
C PHE A 74 5.04 1.27 10.24
N THR A 75 5.51 1.76 11.39
CA THR A 75 5.89 0.91 12.54
C THR A 75 4.69 0.06 12.99
N ARG A 76 3.51 0.67 13.16
CA ARG A 76 2.28 -0.07 13.51
C ARG A 76 1.93 -1.15 12.48
N LEU A 77 2.07 -0.84 11.19
CA LEU A 77 1.83 -1.81 10.11
C LEU A 77 2.83 -2.97 10.15
N VAL A 78 4.14 -2.73 10.37
CA VAL A 78 5.16 -3.79 10.28
C VAL A 78 5.42 -4.55 11.58
N GLU A 79 5.10 -3.97 12.74
CA GLU A 79 5.11 -4.69 14.03
C GLU A 79 3.96 -5.71 14.09
N SER A 80 2.90 -5.48 13.33
CA SER A 80 1.90 -6.51 13.10
C SER A 80 2.53 -7.68 12.34
N LYS A 81 2.36 -8.89 12.86
CA LYS A 81 2.82 -10.12 12.18
C LYS A 81 2.11 -10.34 10.83
N THR A 82 0.98 -9.66 10.62
CA THR A 82 0.10 -9.79 9.46
C THR A 82 -0.44 -8.42 9.08
N ILE A 83 -0.18 -8.00 7.84
CA ILE A 83 -0.81 -6.81 7.25
C ILE A 83 -2.00 -7.26 6.41
N TYR A 84 -3.20 -6.84 6.82
CA TYR A 84 -4.42 -7.04 6.06
C TYR A 84 -4.54 -5.99 4.97
N HIS A 85 -5.04 -6.41 3.81
CA HIS A 85 -5.26 -5.54 2.66
C HIS A 85 -6.69 -5.69 2.13
N LEU A 86 -7.28 -4.56 1.73
CA LEU A 86 -8.54 -4.52 0.98
C LEU A 86 -8.32 -3.61 -0.23
N ILE A 87 -8.60 -4.14 -1.42
CA ILE A 87 -8.49 -3.40 -2.68
C ILE A 87 -9.88 -3.34 -3.31
N THR A 88 -10.38 -2.14 -3.50
CA THR A 88 -11.69 -1.86 -4.11
C THR A 88 -11.49 -1.13 -5.41
N PHE A 89 -12.21 -1.54 -6.45
CA PHE A 89 -12.19 -0.91 -7.77
C PHE A 89 -13.54 -0.22 -8.01
N VAL A 90 -13.49 1.07 -8.28
CA VAL A 90 -14.67 1.88 -8.63
C VAL A 90 -14.51 2.32 -10.08
N ASN A 91 -15.54 2.04 -10.88
CA ASN A 91 -15.58 2.50 -12.26
C ASN A 91 -16.09 3.94 -12.29
N ASP A 92 -15.22 4.88 -12.70
CA ASP A 92 -15.53 6.30 -12.76
C ASP A 92 -16.01 6.75 -14.15
N SER A 93 -16.05 5.84 -15.13
CA SER A 93 -16.41 6.18 -16.49
C SER A 93 -17.92 6.14 -16.70
N GLU A 94 -18.49 7.32 -17.00
CA GLU A 94 -19.84 7.43 -17.55
C GLU A 94 -19.84 6.98 -19.02
N GLY A 95 -19.92 5.67 -19.24
CA GLY A 95 -20.35 5.11 -20.53
C GLY A 95 -19.30 4.97 -21.64
N GLN A 96 -18.02 4.74 -21.33
CA GLN A 96 -17.00 4.53 -22.37
C GLN A 96 -16.43 3.12 -22.39
N GLY A 97 -16.68 2.41 -23.49
CA GLY A 97 -16.03 1.17 -23.88
C GLY A 97 -16.57 -0.08 -23.20
N GLN A 98 -16.89 -1.10 -24.00
CA GLN A 98 -17.11 -2.44 -23.47
C GLN A 98 -15.76 -3.00 -23.01
N ILE A 99 -15.68 -3.49 -21.77
CA ILE A 99 -14.50 -4.20 -21.28
C ILE A 99 -14.43 -5.55 -22.02
N GLU A 100 -13.34 -5.77 -22.73
CA GLU A 100 -13.06 -7.01 -23.45
C GLU A 100 -12.21 -7.97 -22.62
N LYS A 101 -12.06 -9.21 -23.10
CA LYS A 101 -11.36 -10.26 -22.37
C LYS A 101 -9.88 -9.95 -22.11
N ASP A 102 -9.26 -9.20 -23.01
CA ASP A 102 -7.83 -8.89 -22.97
C ASP A 102 -7.53 -7.55 -22.26
N ASP A 103 -8.58 -6.86 -21.79
CA ASP A 103 -8.45 -5.68 -20.93
C ASP A 103 -8.02 -6.09 -19.52
N TYR A 104 -7.15 -5.28 -18.93
CA TYR A 104 -6.57 -5.49 -17.62
C TYR A 104 -6.33 -4.17 -16.89
N LEU A 105 -6.38 -4.29 -15.57
CA LEU A 105 -5.73 -3.39 -14.64
C LEU A 105 -4.65 -4.19 -13.91
N LYS A 106 -3.42 -3.70 -13.96
CA LYS A 106 -2.28 -4.29 -13.27
C LYS A 106 -1.78 -3.30 -12.22
N ILE A 107 -1.58 -3.81 -11.01
CA ILE A 107 -1.01 -3.04 -9.90
C ILE A 107 0.28 -3.73 -9.49
N THR A 108 1.38 -2.98 -9.50
CA THR A 108 2.67 -3.41 -8.96
C THR A 108 3.00 -2.53 -7.77
N SER A 109 3.27 -3.13 -6.61
CA SER A 109 3.60 -2.38 -5.39
C SER A 109 4.95 -2.79 -4.80
N TRP A 110 5.63 -1.83 -4.19
CA TRP A 110 6.86 -2.08 -3.43
C TRP A 110 7.04 -1.01 -2.35
N ALA A 111 7.74 -1.37 -1.27
CA ALA A 111 8.07 -0.43 -0.20
C ALA A 111 9.54 -0.01 -0.28
N LYS A 112 9.82 1.25 0.01
CA LYS A 112 11.16 1.75 0.30
C LYS A 112 11.20 2.21 1.75
N VAL A 113 12.04 1.55 2.54
CA VAL A 113 12.20 1.84 3.96
C VAL A 113 13.62 2.30 4.20
N THR A 114 13.78 3.43 4.87
CA THR A 114 15.07 3.91 5.35
C THR A 114 15.10 3.76 6.85
N CYS A 115 16.06 2.98 7.37
CA CYS A 115 16.24 2.76 8.79
C CYS A 115 17.70 2.95 9.22
N THR A 116 17.91 3.25 10.49
CA THR A 116 19.23 3.25 11.13
C THR A 116 19.37 2.00 11.99
N VAL A 117 20.44 1.24 11.77
CA VAL A 117 20.78 0.06 12.57
C VAL A 117 21.95 0.41 13.48
N ASN A 118 21.68 0.55 14.78
CA ASN A 118 22.72 0.83 15.75
C ASN A 118 23.46 -0.46 16.12
N LYS A 119 24.70 -0.61 15.65
CA LYS A 119 25.58 -1.69 16.12
C LYS A 119 26.06 -1.34 17.53
N ARG A 120 25.71 -2.15 18.54
CA ARG A 120 26.44 -2.11 19.81
C ARG A 120 27.77 -2.83 19.62
N GLU A 121 28.89 -2.15 19.88
CA GLU A 121 30.16 -2.84 20.09
C GLU A 121 30.02 -3.68 21.36
N GLY A 122 30.04 -5.01 21.20
CA GLY A 122 30.12 -5.93 22.32
C GLY A 122 31.44 -5.66 23.07
N ARG A 123 31.35 -5.31 24.35
CA ARG A 123 32.44 -5.47 25.30
C ARG A 123 32.40 -6.87 25.90
#